data_AF-A0AA96SU95-F1
#
_entry.id   AF-A0AA96SU95-F1
#
_cell.length_a   1.000
_cell.length_b   1.000
_cell.length_c   1.000
_cell.angle_alpha   90.00
_cell.angle_beta   90.00
_cell.angle_gamma   90.00
#
_symmetry.space_group_name_H-M   'P 1'
#
loop_
_entity.id
_entity.type
_entity.pdbx_description
1 polymer ?
#
loop_
_entity_poly.entity_id
_entity_poly.type
_entity_poly.pdbx_seq_one_letter_code
_entity_poly.pdbx_strand_id
1 'polypeptide(L)' 'MSDVSRRAQLILLKNDLHIMRGRAQRLDLSDVALLISQAVQLLSNQPEISKSDQPRA' A
#
# COMPACT_ATOMS: atom_id res chain seq x y z
N MET A 1 5.65 -7.42 16.41
CA MET A 1 6.31 -6.62 15.35
C MET A 1 6.09 -5.17 15.70
N SER A 2 7.13 -4.34 15.81
CA SER A 2 6.96 -2.92 16.15
C SER A 2 6.19 -2.19 15.05
N ASP A 3 5.43 -1.16 15.40
CA ASP A 3 4.65 -0.36 14.43
C ASP A 3 5.52 0.24 13.32
N VAL A 4 6.78 0.55 13.63
CA VAL A 4 7.79 0.99 12.66
C VAL A 4 8.02 -0.07 11.57
N SER A 5 8.02 -1.36 11.94
CA SER A 5 8.18 -2.48 10.99
C SER A 5 6.96 -2.59 10.06
N ARG A 6 5.73 -2.41 10.59
CA ARG A 6 4.51 -2.45 9.80
C ARG A 6 4.41 -1.27 8.83
N ARG A 7 4.75 -0.06 9.27
CA ARG A 7 4.75 1.14 8.42
C ARG A 7 5.74 1.01 7.27
N ALA A 8 6.97 0.55 7.56
CA ALA A 8 7.97 0.30 6.51
C ALA A 8 7.48 -0.74 5.49
N GLN A 9 6.84 -1.82 5.95
CA GLN A 9 6.26 -2.85 5.07
C GLN A 9 5.13 -2.31 4.19
N LEU A 10 4.25 -1.45 4.72
CA LEU A 10 3.18 -0.82 3.93
C LEU A 10 3.74 0.13 2.85
N ILE A 11 4.78 0.89 3.16
CA ILE A 11 5.47 1.76 2.20
C ILE A 11 6.09 0.93 1.08
N LEU A 12 6.83 -0.13 1.42
CA LEU A 12 7.45 -1.02 0.44
C LEU A 12 6.39 -1.68 -0.47
N LEU A 13 5.34 -2.23 0.12
CA LEU A 13 4.26 -2.86 -0.62
C LEU A 13 3.56 -1.89 -1.58
N LYS A 14 3.33 -0.64 -1.16
CA LYS A 14 2.74 0.39 -2.03
C LYS A 14 3.62 0.70 -3.24
N ASN A 15 4.94 0.75 -3.05
CA ASN A 15 5.89 0.98 -4.14
C ASN A 15 5.90 -0.19 -5.13
N ASP A 16 5.94 -1.42 -4.62
CA ASP A 16 5.93 -2.63 -5.46
C ASP A 16 4.66 -2.69 -6.33
N LEU A 17 3.50 -2.39 -5.73
CA LEU A 17 2.23 -2.31 -6.47
C LEU A 17 2.25 -1.23 -7.55
N HIS A 18 2.86 -0.07 -7.29
CA HIS A 18 2.96 0.98 -8.30
C HIS A 18 3.78 0.52 -9.53
N ILE A 19 4.89 -0.18 -9.29
CA ILE A 19 5.74 -0.76 -10.34
C ILE A 19 4.97 -1.84 -11.12
N MET A 20 4.29 -2.73 -10.41
CA MET A 20 3.49 -3.80 -11.02
C MET A 20 2.36 -3.25 -11.89
N ARG A 21 1.67 -2.19 -11.45
CA ARG A 21 0.63 -1.53 -12.25
C ARG A 21 1.19 -1.01 -13.57
N GLY A 22 2.34 -0.33 -13.53
CA GLY A 22 2.98 0.17 -14.74
C GLY A 22 3.42 -0.94 -15.70
N ARG A 23 3.81 -2.11 -15.17
CA ARG A 23 4.08 -3.31 -15.99
C ARG A 23 2.81 -3.87 -16.61
N ALA A 24 1.73 -3.98 -15.85
CA ALA A 24 0.43 -4.46 -16.34
C ALA A 24 -0.11 -3.57 -17.47
N GLN A 25 0.00 -2.25 -17.33
CA GLN A 25 -0.39 -1.29 -18.37
C GLN A 25 0.41 -1.45 -19.67
N ARG A 26 1.73 -1.67 -19.58
CA ARG A 26 2.58 -1.88 -20.77
C ARG A 26 2.34 -3.20 -21.50
N LEU A 27 1.70 -4.16 -20.84
CA LEU A 27 1.36 -5.47 -21.38
C LEU A 27 -0.13 -5.57 -21.76
N ASP A 28 -0.86 -4.45 -21.75
CA ASP A 28 -2.30 -4.38 -22.00
C ASP A 28 -3.15 -5.29 -21.08
N LEU A 29 -2.68 -5.52 -19.86
CA LEU A 29 -3.39 -6.28 -18.81
C LEU A 29 -4.28 -5.34 -17.98
N SER A 30 -5.34 -4.82 -18.61
CA SER A 30 -6.24 -3.80 -18.03
C SER A 30 -6.86 -4.22 -16.70
N ASP A 31 -7.38 -5.44 -16.60
CA ASP A 31 -8.02 -5.96 -15.38
C ASP A 31 -7.01 -6.06 -14.21
N VAL A 32 -5.78 -6.47 -14.51
CA VAL A 32 -4.71 -6.54 -13.52
C VAL A 32 -4.32 -5.14 -13.04
N ALA A 33 -4.20 -4.17 -13.96
CA ALA A 33 -3.91 -2.78 -13.60
C ALA A 33 -5.02 -2.16 -12.73
N LEU A 34 -6.29 -2.54 -12.98
CA LEU A 34 -7.44 -2.11 -12.18
C LEU A 34 -7.38 -2.70 -10.77
N LEU A 35 -7.19 -4.02 -10.64
CA LEU A 35 -7.07 -4.70 -9.34
C LEU A 35 -5.92 -4.12 -8.50
N ILE A 36 -4.77 -3.86 -9.12
CA ILE A 36 -3.63 -3.24 -8.43
C ILE A 36 -3.98 -1.82 -7.96
N SER A 37 -4.70 -1.04 -8.77
CA SER A 37 -5.13 0.32 -8.38
C SER A 37 -6.06 0.29 -7.17
N GLN A 38 -7.01 -0.65 -7.13
CA GLN A 38 -7.90 -0.85 -5.98
C GLN A 38 -7.10 -1.26 -4.73
N ALA A 39 -6.13 -2.16 -4.86
CA ALA A 39 -5.25 -2.56 -3.75
C ALA A 39 -4.46 -1.37 -3.18
N VAL A 40 -3.89 -0.51 -4.04
CA VAL A 40 -3.17 0.72 -3.61
C VAL A 40 -4.10 1.68 -2.86
N GLN A 41 -5.36 1.82 -3.30
CA GLN A 41 -6.35 2.67 -2.64
C GLN A 41 -6.71 2.11 -1.25
N LEU A 42 -6.93 0.80 -1.13
CA LEU A 42 -7.19 0.14 0.15
C LEU A 42 -6.02 0.32 1.13
N LEU A 43 -4.78 0.17 0.66
CA LEU A 43 -3.59 0.36 1.49
C LEU A 43 -3.41 1.82 1.91
N SER A 44 -3.73 2.78 1.04
CA SER A 44 -3.63 4.21 1.37
C SER A 44 -4.66 4.66 2.40
N ASN A 45 -5.75 3.90 2.57
CA ASN A 45 -6.77 4.12 3.59
C ASN A 45 -6.48 3.39 4.90
N GLN A 46 -5.42 2.57 4.98
CA GLN A 46 -5.03 1.93 6.22
C GLN A 46 -4.42 2.99 7.17
N PRO A 47 -4.89 3.07 8.43
CA PRO A 47 -4.27 3.95 9.40
C PRO A 47 -2.80 3.52 9.62
N GLU A 48 -1.87 4.47 9.49
CA GLU A 48 -0.44 4.24 9.70
C GLU A 48 -0.10 3.83 11.15
N ILE A 49 -1.04 4.02 12.10
CA ILE A 49 -0.89 3.71 13.53
C ILE A 49 -2.26 3.27 14.09
N SER A 50 -2.30 2.24 14.93
CA SER A 50 -3.43 2.07 15.86
C SER A 50 -3.44 3.26 16.82
N LYS A 51 -4.52 4.05 16.86
CA LYS A 51 -4.66 5.26 17.71
C LYS A 51 -4.45 5.02 19.22
N SER A 52 -4.21 3.78 19.64
CA SER A 52 -3.96 3.33 21.01
C SER A 52 -2.61 3.78 21.58
N ASP A 53 -1.62 4.11 20.74
CA ASP A 53 -0.24 4.38 21.18
C ASP A 53 0.21 5.85 21.08
N GLN A 54 -0.71 6.80 20.89
CA GLN A 54 -0.34 8.21 21.09
C GLN A 54 -0.24 8.50 22.60
N PRO A 55 0.95 8.83 23.13
CA PRO A 55 1.04 9.37 24.48
C PRO A 55 0.26 10.68 24.47
N ARG A 56 -0.73 10.82 25.36
CA ARG A 56 -1.36 12.12 25.61
C ARG A 56 -0.25 13.09 26.04
N ALA A 57 0.05 14.06 25.18
CA ALA A 57 0.86 15.23 25.53
C ALA A 57 0.05 16.18 26.41
#